data_AF-A0A351KRK3-F1
#
_entry.id   AF-A0A351KRK3-F1
#
_cell.length_a   1.000
_cell.length_b   1.000
_cell.length_c   1.000
_cell.angle_alpha   90.00
_cell.angle_beta   90.00
_cell.angle_gamma   90.00
#
_symmetry.space_group_name_H-M   'P 1'
#
loop_
_entity.id
_entity.type
_entity.pdbx_description
1 polymer ?
#
loop_
_entity_poly.entity_id
_entity_poly.type
_entity_poly.pdbx_seq_one_letter_code
_entity_poly.pdbx_strand_id
1 'polypeptide(L)'
;MMGIFVGNFLAILIVSVTVALGHESIAKATQLFLGTAYGLWLLFWVMNITSRPKADAPFCKTLSSEDLKIYRHYHTAIDFPLPGQVYAGILNFLRVAGLVYAGLSIWRELYIEAGFSVLFFVITASLIHRNNPWFFLGQRAEKGHARAKLELQGLHALVTQRHGSAESSVEPTED
;
A
#
# COMPACT_ATOMS: atom_id res chain seq x y z
N MET A 1 12.99 3.49 2.25
CA MET A 1 13.23 2.08 2.66
C MET A 1 12.90 1.83 4.13
N MET A 2 13.23 2.72 5.08
CA MET A 2 12.91 2.54 6.51
C MET A 2 11.44 2.18 6.78
N GLY A 3 10.47 2.81 6.09
CA GLY A 3 9.05 2.49 6.27
C GLY A 3 8.68 1.05 5.92
N ILE A 4 9.28 0.45 4.90
CA ILE A 4 9.01 -0.95 4.50
C ILE A 4 9.49 -1.91 5.59
N PHE A 5 10.67 -1.67 6.17
CA PHE A 5 11.21 -2.48 7.25
C PHE A 5 10.30 -2.43 8.49
N VAL A 6 9.86 -1.24 8.87
CA VAL A 6 8.88 -1.06 9.96
C VAL A 6 7.59 -1.81 9.66
N GLY A 7 7.07 -1.70 8.43
CA GLY A 7 5.87 -2.42 8.00
C GLY A 7 6.01 -3.94 8.08
N ASN A 8 7.12 -4.49 7.61
CA ASN A 8 7.39 -5.92 7.71
C ASN A 8 7.51 -6.39 9.17
N PHE A 9 8.17 -5.61 10.02
CA PHE A 9 8.29 -5.93 11.45
C PHE A 9 6.92 -5.96 12.14
N LEU A 10 6.07 -4.97 11.87
CA LEU A 10 4.69 -4.96 12.38
C LEU A 10 3.89 -6.16 11.88
N ALA A 11 4.05 -6.54 10.62
CA ALA A 11 3.37 -7.71 10.07
C ALA A 11 3.84 -9.03 10.69
N ILE A 12 5.12 -9.16 11.03
CA ILE A 12 5.63 -10.32 11.79
C ILE A 12 4.94 -10.40 13.16
N LEU A 13 4.81 -9.28 13.87
CA LEU A 13 4.10 -9.25 15.15
C LEU A 13 2.64 -9.69 14.99
N ILE A 14 1.95 -9.16 13.98
CA ILE A 14 0.56 -9.51 13.66
C ILE A 14 0.44 -11.03 13.41
N VAL A 15 1.26 -11.57 12.51
CA VAL A 15 1.24 -13.01 12.20
C VAL A 15 1.56 -13.84 13.44
N SER A 16 2.54 -13.44 14.25
CA SER A 16 2.92 -14.16 15.47
C SER A 16 1.77 -14.21 16.48
N VAL A 17 1.04 -13.10 16.66
CA VAL A 17 -0.16 -13.05 17.51
C VAL A 17 -1.25 -13.97 16.95
N THR A 18 -1.51 -13.96 15.64
CA THR A 18 -2.52 -14.85 15.05
C THR A 18 -2.17 -16.33 15.21
N VAL A 19 -0.89 -16.70 15.11
CA VAL A 19 -0.40 -18.06 15.36
C VAL A 19 -0.57 -18.43 16.83
N ALA A 20 -0.19 -17.56 17.76
CA ALA A 20 -0.30 -17.82 19.19
C ALA A 20 -1.77 -18.02 19.64
N LEU A 21 -2.67 -17.15 19.17
CA LEU A 21 -4.10 -17.24 19.47
C LEU A 21 -4.78 -18.44 18.79
N GLY A 22 -4.26 -18.88 17.64
CA GLY A 22 -4.77 -20.02 16.89
C GLY A 22 -4.07 -21.35 17.15
N HIS A 23 -3.14 -21.43 18.12
CA HIS A 23 -2.22 -22.57 18.24
C HIS A 23 -2.90 -23.93 18.41
N GLU A 24 -4.14 -23.96 18.92
CA GLU A 24 -4.93 -25.17 19.09
C GLU A 24 -5.29 -25.88 17.77
N SER A 25 -5.44 -25.13 16.66
CA SER A 25 -5.72 -25.74 15.36
C SER A 25 -5.34 -24.84 14.18
N ILE A 26 -4.87 -25.46 13.10
CA ILE A 26 -4.53 -24.76 11.85
C ILE A 26 -5.73 -24.01 11.29
N ALA A 27 -6.95 -24.56 11.42
CA ALA A 27 -8.17 -23.89 10.99
C ALA A 27 -8.39 -22.57 11.74
N LYS A 28 -8.30 -22.58 13.08
CA LYS A 28 -8.43 -21.36 13.90
C LYS A 28 -7.35 -20.34 13.56
N ALA A 29 -6.09 -20.77 13.49
CA ALA A 29 -4.98 -19.89 13.12
C ALA A 29 -5.18 -19.25 11.74
N THR A 30 -5.65 -20.02 10.76
CA THR A 30 -5.91 -19.51 9.41
C THR A 30 -7.08 -18.53 9.39
N GLN A 31 -8.17 -18.82 10.10
CA GLN A 31 -9.33 -17.92 10.18
C GLN A 31 -8.96 -16.59 10.87
N LEU A 32 -8.19 -16.64 11.97
CA LEU A 32 -7.70 -15.43 12.65
C LEU A 32 -6.75 -14.62 11.76
N PHE A 33 -5.84 -15.30 11.07
CA PHE A 33 -4.95 -14.67 10.09
C PHE A 33 -5.75 -14.00 8.97
N LEU A 34 -6.67 -14.71 8.32
CA LEU A 34 -7.48 -14.19 7.22
C LEU A 34 -8.36 -13.03 7.68
N GLY A 35 -9.04 -13.15 8.82
CA GLY A 35 -9.85 -12.07 9.38
C GLY A 35 -9.03 -10.81 9.63
N THR A 36 -7.84 -10.95 10.21
CA THR A 36 -6.92 -9.83 10.46
C THR A 36 -6.39 -9.23 9.15
N ALA A 37 -5.94 -10.07 8.21
CA ALA A 37 -5.36 -9.65 6.96
C ALA A 37 -6.37 -8.91 6.06
N TYR A 38 -7.57 -9.48 5.91
CA TYR A 38 -8.67 -8.83 5.19
C TYR A 38 -9.17 -7.58 5.89
N GLY A 39 -9.25 -7.58 7.23
CA GLY A 39 -9.62 -6.41 8.02
C GLY A 39 -8.66 -5.23 7.80
N LEU A 40 -7.34 -5.50 7.86
CA LEU A 40 -6.31 -4.48 7.59
C LEU A 40 -6.33 -4.02 6.14
N TRP A 41 -6.47 -4.94 5.17
CA TRP A 41 -6.60 -4.58 3.76
C TRP A 41 -7.81 -3.68 3.52
N LEU A 42 -8.98 -4.03 4.08
CA LEU A 42 -10.20 -3.25 3.94
C LEU A 42 -10.04 -1.87 4.59
N LEU A 43 -9.47 -1.80 5.80
CA LEU A 43 -9.19 -0.53 6.48
C LEU A 43 -8.31 0.37 5.61
N PHE A 44 -7.22 -0.16 5.05
CA PHE A 44 -6.31 0.61 4.19
C PHE A 44 -6.98 1.02 2.88
N TRP A 45 -7.81 0.15 2.31
CA TRP A 45 -8.58 0.48 1.11
C TRP A 45 -9.58 1.60 1.36
N VAL A 46 -10.32 1.55 2.47
CA VAL A 46 -11.27 2.60 2.88
C VAL A 46 -10.51 3.91 3.11
N MET A 47 -9.43 3.92 3.89
CA MET A 47 -8.62 5.11 4.12
C MET A 47 -8.14 5.72 2.81
N ASN A 48 -7.60 4.92 1.89
CA ASN A 48 -7.13 5.40 0.59
C ASN A 48 -8.25 5.98 -0.30
N ILE A 49 -9.50 5.51 -0.14
CA ILE A 49 -10.64 6.08 -0.87
C ILE A 49 -11.09 7.39 -0.22
N THR A 50 -11.18 7.44 1.11
CA THR A 50 -11.68 8.60 1.85
C THR A 50 -10.69 9.75 1.87
N SER A 51 -9.38 9.47 1.85
CA SER A 51 -8.32 10.49 1.78
C SER A 51 -8.04 10.99 0.36
N ARG A 52 -8.72 10.42 -0.65
CA ARG A 52 -8.45 10.77 -2.05
C ARG A 52 -8.82 12.23 -2.31
N PRO A 53 -7.88 13.06 -2.82
CA PRO A 53 -8.15 14.46 -3.05
C PRO A 53 -9.25 14.65 -4.09
N LYS A 54 -10.17 15.57 -3.80
CA LYS A 54 -11.22 15.99 -4.71
C LYS A 54 -10.62 16.89 -5.80
N ALA A 55 -11.22 16.86 -7.00
CA ALA A 55 -10.69 17.60 -8.15
C ALA A 55 -10.72 19.12 -7.98
N ASP A 56 -11.58 19.62 -7.09
CA ASP A 56 -11.76 21.03 -6.76
C ASP A 56 -10.82 21.53 -5.65
N ALA A 57 -9.99 20.67 -5.07
CA ALA A 57 -9.01 21.06 -4.07
C ALA A 57 -8.03 22.11 -4.64
N PRO A 58 -7.53 23.07 -3.83
CA PRO A 58 -6.70 24.18 -4.32
C PRO A 58 -5.48 23.73 -5.14
N PHE A 59 -4.77 22.70 -4.67
CA PHE A 59 -3.65 22.12 -5.40
C PHE A 59 -4.09 21.37 -6.67
N CYS A 60 -5.24 20.70 -6.67
CA CYS A 60 -5.71 19.98 -7.86
C CYS A 60 -6.09 20.91 -9.02
N LYS A 61 -6.49 22.16 -8.73
CA LYS A 61 -6.83 23.17 -9.73
C LYS A 61 -5.62 23.70 -10.51
N THR A 62 -4.42 23.57 -9.96
CA THR A 62 -3.18 24.01 -10.63
C THR A 62 -2.58 22.94 -11.52
N LEU A 63 -3.13 21.71 -11.48
CA LEU A 63 -2.61 20.57 -12.23
C LEU A 63 -3.27 20.43 -13.60
N SER A 64 -2.51 19.94 -14.58
CA SER A 64 -3.06 19.48 -15.85
C SER A 64 -3.99 18.27 -15.64
N SER A 65 -4.85 17.98 -16.63
CA SER A 65 -5.77 16.83 -16.52
C SER A 65 -5.06 15.48 -16.41
N GLU A 66 -3.83 15.36 -16.93
CA GLU A 66 -2.99 14.17 -16.84
C GLU A 66 -2.32 14.08 -15.46
N ASP A 67 -1.73 15.18 -15.00
CA ASP A 67 -1.11 15.26 -13.67
C ASP A 67 -2.11 15.05 -12.55
N LEU A 68 -3.34 15.54 -12.71
CA LEU A 68 -4.43 15.30 -11.76
C LEU A 68 -4.77 13.81 -11.66
N LYS A 69 -4.72 13.06 -12.77
CA LYS A 69 -4.95 11.61 -12.74
C LYS A 69 -3.83 10.90 -11.99
N ILE A 70 -2.58 11.26 -12.24
CA ILE A 70 -1.40 10.68 -11.57
C ILE A 70 -1.43 11.02 -10.07
N TYR A 71 -1.64 12.29 -9.73
CA TYR A 71 -1.73 12.76 -8.35
C TYR A 71 -2.83 12.02 -7.58
N ARG A 72 -4.07 11.97 -8.11
CA ARG A 72 -5.16 11.25 -7.44
C ARG A 72 -4.96 9.73 -7.40
N HIS A 73 -4.14 9.16 -8.27
CA HIS A 73 -3.81 7.74 -8.26
C HIS A 73 -2.79 7.40 -7.17
N TYR A 74 -1.79 8.27 -6.99
CA TYR A 74 -0.66 8.08 -6.07
C TYR A 74 -0.69 9.02 -4.86
N HIS A 75 -1.84 9.64 -4.57
CA HIS A 75 -1.95 10.69 -3.53
C HIS A 75 -1.41 10.26 -2.17
N THR A 76 -1.72 9.02 -1.72
CA THR A 76 -1.23 8.52 -0.42
C THR A 76 0.29 8.45 -0.41
N ALA A 77 0.91 8.04 -1.52
CA ALA A 77 2.35 8.02 -1.64
C ALA A 77 2.93 9.45 -1.64
N ILE A 78 2.32 10.39 -2.37
CA ILE A 78 2.81 11.77 -2.54
C ILE A 78 2.65 12.59 -1.26
N ASP A 79 1.47 12.55 -0.63
CA ASP A 79 1.15 13.33 0.57
C ASP A 79 1.66 12.65 1.86
N PHE A 80 1.73 11.31 1.90
CA PHE A 80 2.12 10.53 3.08
C PHE A 80 3.15 9.43 2.73
N PRO A 81 4.37 9.79 2.31
CA PRO A 81 5.34 8.82 1.76
C PRO A 81 5.80 7.77 2.78
N LEU A 82 5.95 8.15 4.06
CA LEU A 82 6.37 7.21 5.11
C LEU A 82 5.24 6.25 5.49
N PRO A 83 4.01 6.70 5.84
CA PRO A 83 2.89 5.79 6.07
C PRO A 83 2.58 4.88 4.87
N GLY A 84 2.65 5.41 3.64
CA GLY A 84 2.45 4.62 2.41
C GLY A 84 3.45 3.46 2.31
N GLN A 85 4.73 3.70 2.62
CA GLN A 85 5.74 2.64 2.66
C GLN A 85 5.49 1.61 3.77
N VAL A 86 5.06 2.04 4.96
CA VAL A 86 4.71 1.13 6.07
C VAL A 86 3.54 0.23 5.68
N TYR A 87 2.46 0.79 5.13
CA TYR A 87 1.30 0.03 4.68
C TYR A 87 1.63 -0.94 3.55
N ALA A 88 2.44 -0.52 2.59
CA ALA A 88 2.93 -1.39 1.52
C ALA A 88 3.75 -2.56 2.10
N GLY A 89 4.60 -2.32 3.09
CA GLY A 89 5.36 -3.36 3.81
C GLY A 89 4.43 -4.36 4.51
N ILE A 90 3.48 -3.86 5.32
CA ILE A 90 2.53 -4.72 6.05
C ILE A 90 1.76 -5.62 5.08
N LEU A 91 1.10 -5.03 4.07
CA LEU A 91 0.29 -5.79 3.12
C LEU A 91 1.14 -6.77 2.31
N ASN A 92 2.37 -6.40 1.92
CA ASN A 92 3.23 -7.30 1.17
C ASN A 92 3.68 -8.51 2.01
N PHE A 93 4.01 -8.30 3.28
CA PHE A 93 4.35 -9.40 4.18
C PHE A 93 3.15 -10.32 4.40
N LEU A 94 1.99 -9.75 4.75
CA LEU A 94 0.76 -10.53 4.93
C LEU A 94 0.36 -11.28 3.65
N ARG A 95 0.58 -10.67 2.48
CA ARG A 95 0.36 -11.31 1.18
C ARG A 95 1.21 -12.57 1.01
N VAL A 96 2.50 -12.51 1.33
CA VAL A 96 3.40 -13.68 1.25
C VAL A 96 3.07 -14.71 2.34
N ALA A 97 2.78 -14.27 3.57
CA ALA A 97 2.32 -15.15 4.64
C ALA A 97 1.02 -15.88 4.24
N GLY A 98 0.13 -15.21 3.52
CA GLY A 98 -1.08 -15.82 2.96
C GLY A 98 -0.79 -17.01 2.05
N LEU A 99 0.28 -16.99 1.26
CA LEU A 99 0.67 -18.17 0.47
C LEU A 99 1.14 -19.35 1.34
N VAL A 100 1.80 -19.07 2.46
CA VAL A 100 2.17 -20.10 3.44
C VAL A 100 0.92 -20.71 4.05
N TYR A 101 -0.03 -19.88 4.48
CA TYR A 101 -1.32 -20.35 4.99
C TYR A 101 -2.12 -21.11 3.94
N ALA A 102 -2.10 -20.70 2.67
CA ALA A 102 -2.73 -21.45 1.59
C ALA A 102 -2.17 -22.87 1.47
N GLY A 103 -0.83 -23.01 1.52
CA GLY A 103 -0.16 -24.32 1.51
C GLY A 103 -0.54 -25.18 2.72
N LEU A 104 -0.54 -24.59 3.93
CA LEU A 104 -0.94 -25.28 5.16
C LEU A 104 -2.41 -25.71 5.14
N SER A 105 -3.30 -24.87 4.60
CA SER A 105 -4.72 -25.16 4.45
C SER A 105 -4.96 -26.29 3.45
N ILE A 106 -4.28 -26.30 2.31
CA ILE A 106 -4.35 -27.40 1.33
C ILE A 106 -3.90 -28.72 1.98
N TRP A 107 -2.81 -28.71 2.75
CA TRP A 107 -2.31 -29.88 3.46
C TRP A 107 -3.34 -30.47 4.44
N ARG A 108 -4.19 -29.62 5.03
CA ARG A 108 -5.23 -30.01 5.99
C ARG A 108 -6.63 -30.11 5.37
N GLU A 109 -6.73 -30.15 4.04
CA GLU A 109 -8.00 -30.25 3.31
C GLU A 109 -8.97 -29.06 3.55
N LEU A 110 -8.44 -27.92 4.00
CA LEU A 110 -9.16 -26.66 4.23
C LEU A 110 -9.20 -25.81 2.95
N TYR A 111 -9.88 -26.32 1.92
CA TYR A 111 -9.82 -25.73 0.57
C TYR A 111 -10.43 -24.33 0.48
N ILE A 112 -11.46 -24.03 1.31
CA ILE A 112 -12.11 -22.72 1.32
C ILE A 112 -11.13 -21.65 1.84
N GLU A 113 -10.48 -21.92 2.97
CA GLU A 113 -9.47 -21.05 3.57
C GLU A 113 -8.25 -20.87 2.66
N ALA A 114 -7.83 -21.93 1.97
CA ALA A 114 -6.78 -21.85 0.96
C ALA A 114 -7.20 -20.91 -0.19
N GLY A 115 -8.43 -21.03 -0.68
CA GLY A 115 -9.00 -20.16 -1.71
C GLY A 115 -8.98 -18.69 -1.29
N PHE A 116 -9.42 -18.38 -0.07
CA PHE A 116 -9.36 -17.00 0.46
C PHE A 116 -7.93 -16.48 0.62
N SER A 117 -7.00 -17.34 1.02
CA SER A 117 -5.59 -16.97 1.14
C SER A 117 -4.97 -16.61 -0.23
N VAL A 118 -5.29 -17.38 -1.28
CA VAL A 118 -4.87 -17.07 -2.65
C VAL A 118 -5.57 -15.81 -3.18
N LEU A 119 -6.86 -15.65 -2.91
CA LEU A 119 -7.59 -14.45 -3.30
C LEU A 119 -6.98 -13.19 -2.68
N PHE A 120 -6.65 -13.25 -1.38
CA PHE A 120 -5.95 -12.17 -0.67
C PHE A 120 -4.63 -11.80 -1.36
N PHE A 121 -3.88 -12.80 -1.82
CA PHE A 121 -2.63 -12.57 -2.55
C PHE A 121 -2.83 -11.77 -3.85
N VAL A 122 -3.94 -11.98 -4.55
CA VAL A 122 -4.22 -11.30 -5.82
C VAL A 122 -4.71 -9.87 -5.57
N ILE A 123 -5.70 -9.69 -4.69
CA ILE A 123 -6.37 -8.38 -4.51
C ILE A 123 -5.48 -7.32 -3.88
N THR A 124 -4.49 -7.70 -3.07
CA THR A 124 -3.60 -6.76 -2.37
C THR A 124 -2.54 -6.13 -3.28
N ALA A 125 -2.21 -6.77 -4.42
CA ALA A 125 -1.15 -6.31 -5.33
C ALA A 125 -1.36 -4.87 -5.81
N SER A 126 -2.60 -4.49 -6.16
CA SER A 126 -2.89 -3.14 -6.67
C SER A 126 -2.65 -2.06 -5.63
N LEU A 127 -2.99 -2.27 -4.36
CA LEU A 127 -2.80 -1.26 -3.31
C LEU A 127 -1.32 -1.11 -2.94
N ILE A 128 -0.58 -2.21 -2.89
CA ILE A 128 0.87 -2.21 -2.63
C ILE A 128 1.60 -1.36 -3.69
N HIS A 129 1.26 -1.53 -4.97
CA HIS A 129 1.86 -0.75 -6.05
C HIS A 129 1.55 0.74 -5.97
N ARG A 130 0.32 1.10 -5.57
CA ARG A 130 -0.11 2.51 -5.44
C ARG A 130 0.52 3.22 -4.26
N ASN A 131 0.76 2.51 -3.16
CA ASN A 131 1.33 3.09 -1.94
C ASN A 131 2.87 3.17 -1.95
N ASN A 132 3.53 2.46 -2.87
CA ASN A 132 4.97 2.55 -3.06
C ASN A 132 5.38 2.57 -4.55
N PRO A 133 4.96 3.61 -5.30
CA PRO A 133 5.19 3.69 -6.74
C PRO A 133 6.66 3.72 -7.12
N TRP A 134 7.53 4.35 -6.33
CA TRP A 134 8.97 4.47 -6.65
C TRP A 134 9.66 3.12 -6.78
N PHE A 135 9.34 2.16 -5.92
CA PHE A 135 9.94 0.83 -5.99
C PHE A 135 9.51 0.09 -7.27
N PHE A 136 8.21 0.08 -7.58
CA PHE A 136 7.68 -0.70 -8.71
C PHE A 136 7.88 0.00 -10.06
N LEU A 137 7.64 1.31 -10.14
CA LEU A 137 7.91 2.09 -11.36
C LEU A 137 9.40 2.22 -11.59
N GLY A 138 10.22 2.39 -10.54
CA GLY A 138 11.68 2.42 -10.64
C GLY A 138 12.25 1.14 -11.26
N GLN A 139 11.90 -0.03 -10.71
CA GLN A 139 12.34 -1.31 -11.29
C GLN A 139 11.86 -1.52 -12.72
N ARG A 140 10.66 -1.04 -13.08
CA ARG A 140 10.15 -1.14 -14.45
C ARG A 140 10.85 -0.18 -15.40
N ALA A 141 11.16 1.03 -14.94
CA ALA A 141 11.91 2.02 -15.70
C ALA A 141 13.34 1.54 -15.98
N GLU A 142 14.00 0.92 -14.99
CA GLU A 142 15.32 0.30 -15.15
C GLU A 142 15.31 -0.84 -16.18
N LYS A 143 14.22 -1.60 -16.26
CA LYS A 143 14.01 -2.63 -17.29
C LYS A 143 13.66 -2.08 -18.68
N GLY A 144 13.71 -0.76 -18.87
CA GLY A 144 13.49 -0.11 -20.17
C GLY A 144 12.01 0.13 -20.53
N HIS A 145 11.07 -0.02 -19.59
CA HIS A 145 9.66 0.28 -19.87
C HIS A 145 9.43 1.80 -19.96
N ALA A 146 9.33 2.32 -21.19
CA ALA A 146 9.18 3.76 -21.46
C ALA A 146 8.01 4.42 -20.70
N ARG A 147 6.86 3.74 -20.61
CA ARG A 147 5.69 4.25 -19.87
C ARG A 147 5.96 4.41 -18.37
N ALA A 148 6.67 3.46 -17.76
CA ALA A 148 7.00 3.53 -16.33
C ALA A 148 7.99 4.68 -16.05
N LYS A 149 8.92 4.94 -16.98
CA LYS A 149 9.85 6.06 -16.89
C LYS A 149 9.14 7.41 -16.93
N LEU A 150 8.21 7.59 -17.88
CA LEU A 150 7.41 8.81 -17.99
C LEU A 150 6.54 9.04 -16.75
N GLU A 151 5.86 7.99 -16.28
CA GLU A 151 5.01 8.05 -15.09
C GLU A 151 5.83 8.36 -13.82
N LEU A 152 7.03 7.78 -13.70
CA LEU A 152 7.95 8.08 -12.60
C LEU A 152 8.46 9.53 -12.65
N GLN A 153 8.78 10.06 -13.84
CA GLN A 153 9.17 11.46 -14.02
C GLN A 153 8.05 12.42 -13.63
N GLY A 154 6.81 12.15 -14.07
CA GLY A 154 5.63 12.93 -13.68
C GLY A 154 5.39 12.88 -12.16
N LEU A 155 5.56 11.70 -11.54
CA LEU A 155 5.46 11.55 -10.09
C LEU A 155 6.51 12.40 -9.35
N HIS A 156 7.77 12.42 -9.80
CA HIS A 156 8.81 13.26 -9.20
C HIS A 156 8.48 14.75 -9.31
N ALA A 157 8.04 15.21 -10.49
CA ALA A 157 7.64 16.60 -10.69
C ALA A 157 6.49 17.01 -9.75
N LEU A 158 5.48 16.14 -9.61
CA LEU A 158 4.34 16.38 -8.71
C LEU A 158 4.73 16.45 -7.24
N VAL A 159 5.66 15.59 -6.79
CA VAL A 159 6.18 15.63 -5.41
C VAL A 159 6.90 16.95 -5.16
N THR A 160 7.78 17.37 -6.07
CA THR A 160 8.50 18.65 -5.96
C THR A 160 7.52 19.83 -5.95
N GLN A 161 6.52 19.82 -6.84
CA GLN A 161 5.51 20.88 -6.88
C GLN A 161 4.66 20.91 -5.60
N ARG A 162 4.22 19.74 -5.09
CA ARG A 162 3.37 19.64 -3.90
C ARG A 162 4.07 20.13 -2.64
N HIS A 163 5.31 19.70 -2.42
CA HIS A 163 6.06 20.04 -1.20
C HIS A 163 6.76 21.39 -1.31
N GLY A 164 7.17 21.82 -2.51
CA GLY A 164 7.69 23.18 -2.74
C GLY A 164 6.62 24.26 -2.62
N SER A 165 5.37 24.00 -3.04
CA SER A 165 4.24 24.93 -2.81
C SER A 165 3.78 24.98 -1.35
N ALA A 166 4.11 23.98 -0.52
CA ALA A 166 3.80 24.03 0.90
C ALA A 166 4.75 25.00 1.64
N GLU A 167 6.03 25.02 1.29
CA GLU A 167 7.03 25.93 1.87
C GLU A 167 6.75 27.40 1.49
N SER A 168 6.32 27.69 0.27
CA SER A 168 6.01 29.07 -0.15
C SER A 168 4.73 29.66 0.47
N SER A 169 3.93 28.86 1.18
CA SER A 169 2.71 29.31 1.86
C SER A 169 2.90 29.67 3.34
N VAL A 170 4.16 29.60 3.84
CA VAL A 170 4.51 29.75 5.25
C VAL A 170 5.37 31.02 5.52
N GLU A 171 5.69 31.84 4.52
CA GLU A 171 6.34 33.13 4.77
C GLU A 171 5.38 34.17 5.40
N PRO A 172 5.88 34.98 6.36
CA PRO A 172 5.09 35.47 7.48
C PRO A 172 4.34 36.76 7.17
N THR A 173 3.16 36.90 7.77
CA THR A 173 2.62 38.22 8.14
C THR A 173 3.64 38.90 9.06
N GLU A 174 4.49 39.75 8.48
CA GLU A 174 5.18 40.81 9.20
C GLU A 174 4.19 41.96 9.42
N ASP A 175 3.75 42.12 10.66
CA ASP A 175 3.21 43.37 11.21
C ASP A 175 4.28 44.05 12.06
#